data_AF-A0A329CNI3-F1
#
_entry.id   AF-A0A329CNI3-F1
#
_cell.length_a   1.000
_cell.length_b   1.000
_cell.length_c   1.000
_cell.angle_alpha   90.00
_cell.angle_beta   90.00
_cell.angle_gamma   90.00
#
_symmetry.space_group_name_H-M   'P 1'
#
loop_
_entity.id
_entity.type
_entity.pdbx_description
1 polymer ?
#
loop_
_entity_poly.entity_id
_entity_poly.type
_entity_poly.pdbx_seq_one_letter_code
_entity_poly.pdbx_strand_id
1 'polypeptide(L)'
;MPSQRIGKKKKAKTSLLINAAAVVVILGGFGIYKLMPDSTPSCTSSSTTSALDSLFFEGAMKSMAGAQMLANGGLPHARNYREVGYDSRDHSRGCLADIGSGTEKTQIGYMVRRTPDDQDKFAVQAFPPEYISSRYDAATLNNTFGKPVGRENMESAIKTALTQVDDQVHGPAAQSQKADEDQPASLAESVLDVVPTADCKQVADGRQSCPVTIDYRDDLMAIVGAPAVTRVRGEFVFVKNGGQWAASDDFPEAFMKAVVGGRIDRLQHRKAAAAASDAASGATGAGGASDSSEAAK
;
A
#
# COMPACT_ATOMS: atom_id res chain seq x y z
N MET A 1 -23.76 -46.16 -55.73
CA MET A 1 -24.27 -47.03 -54.64
C MET A 1 -23.51 -48.34 -54.77
N PRO A 2 -22.65 -48.76 -53.83
CA PRO A 2 -23.08 -49.26 -52.51
C PRO A 2 -22.05 -49.07 -51.35
N SER A 3 -22.40 -49.63 -50.18
CA SER A 3 -21.53 -50.27 -49.17
C SER A 3 -20.67 -49.44 -48.21
N GLN A 4 -21.13 -49.35 -46.96
CA GLN A 4 -20.28 -49.29 -45.77
C GLN A 4 -20.13 -50.69 -45.14
N ARG A 5 -18.89 -51.06 -44.73
CA ARG A 5 -18.63 -51.99 -43.62
C ARG A 5 -17.24 -51.75 -42.98
N ILE A 6 -17.28 -51.54 -41.65
CA ILE A 6 -16.41 -52.11 -40.60
C ILE A 6 -14.94 -51.63 -40.48
N GLY A 7 -14.59 -51.08 -39.30
CA GLY A 7 -13.55 -51.72 -38.47
C GLY A 7 -12.36 -50.90 -37.93
N LYS A 8 -12.40 -50.62 -36.61
CA LYS A 8 -11.32 -50.76 -35.58
C LYS A 8 -10.00 -49.95 -35.64
N LYS A 9 -9.84 -49.12 -34.59
CA LYS A 9 -8.72 -48.97 -33.61
C LYS A 9 -7.25 -49.18 -34.08
N LYS A 10 -6.37 -48.19 -33.84
CA LYS A 10 -5.32 -48.19 -32.78
C LYS A 10 -4.31 -47.01 -32.86
N LYS A 11 -3.97 -46.56 -31.64
CA LYS A 11 -2.86 -45.74 -31.11
C LYS A 11 -1.61 -45.40 -31.95
N ALA A 12 -1.24 -44.12 -31.81
CA ALA A 12 0.08 -43.53 -31.44
C ALA A 12 1.32 -43.79 -32.31
N LYS A 13 2.00 -42.70 -32.72
CA LYS A 13 3.37 -42.35 -32.30
C LYS A 13 3.87 -41.03 -32.90
N THR A 14 4.66 -40.36 -32.08
CA THR A 14 5.35 -39.08 -32.17
C THR A 14 6.44 -39.00 -33.26
N SER A 15 6.61 -37.83 -33.89
CA SER A 15 7.88 -37.32 -34.44
C SER A 15 7.66 -35.84 -34.83
N LEU A 16 7.96 -34.86 -33.96
CA LEU A 16 9.25 -34.16 -33.82
C LEU A 16 9.71 -33.49 -35.13
N LEU A 17 9.48 -32.17 -35.23
CA LEU A 17 10.38 -31.24 -35.90
C LEU A 17 10.34 -29.88 -35.16
N ILE A 18 11.46 -29.59 -34.51
CA ILE A 18 11.88 -28.27 -34.02
C ILE A 18 12.37 -27.49 -35.24
N ASN A 19 11.95 -26.23 -35.40
CA ASN A 19 12.83 -25.13 -35.84
C ASN A 19 12.18 -23.75 -35.61
N ALA A 20 13.05 -22.81 -35.25
CA ALA A 20 12.82 -21.63 -34.46
C ALA A 20 12.27 -20.40 -35.21
N ALA A 21 11.55 -19.56 -34.48
CA ALA A 21 11.65 -18.11 -34.60
C ALA A 21 11.45 -17.49 -33.21
N ALA A 22 12.48 -16.85 -32.70
CA ALA A 22 12.51 -16.20 -31.40
C ALA A 22 11.63 -14.94 -31.40
N VAL A 23 10.69 -14.88 -30.45
CA VAL A 23 10.14 -13.62 -29.94
C VAL A 23 10.26 -13.72 -28.43
N VAL A 24 11.19 -12.95 -27.86
CA VAL A 24 11.26 -12.76 -26.41
C VAL A 24 10.15 -11.79 -26.03
N VAL A 25 9.03 -12.34 -25.56
CA VAL A 25 8.09 -11.61 -24.71
C VAL A 25 8.23 -12.20 -23.32
N ILE A 26 8.66 -11.39 -22.35
CA ILE A 26 8.55 -11.75 -20.94
C ILE A 26 7.07 -11.61 -20.59
N LEU A 27 6.29 -12.67 -20.84
CA LEU A 27 4.93 -12.82 -20.34
C LEU A 27 5.00 -13.60 -19.04
N GLY A 28 4.84 -12.88 -17.92
CA GLY A 28 4.63 -13.48 -16.62
C GLY A 28 3.36 -14.35 -16.60
N GLY A 29 3.54 -15.59 -16.16
CA GLY A 29 2.54 -16.54 -15.64
C GLY A 29 1.08 -16.41 -16.08
N PHE A 30 0.68 -17.23 -17.06
CA PHE A 30 -0.73 -17.59 -17.28
C PHE A 30 -1.06 -18.91 -16.57
N GLY A 31 -2.04 -18.89 -15.67
CA GLY A 31 -2.65 -20.10 -15.11
C GLY A 31 -3.68 -19.78 -14.03
N ILE A 32 -4.95 -20.13 -14.30
CA ILE A 32 -6.14 -20.17 -13.41
C ILE A 32 -6.82 -18.86 -12.92
N TYR A 33 -6.57 -17.68 -13.50
CA TYR A 33 -7.35 -16.46 -13.16
C TYR A 33 -8.79 -16.38 -13.73
N LYS A 34 -9.26 -17.38 -14.48
CA LYS A 34 -10.58 -17.35 -15.16
C LYS A 34 -11.79 -17.75 -14.29
N LEU A 35 -11.62 -17.97 -12.97
CA LEU A 35 -12.72 -18.36 -12.06
C LEU A 35 -13.01 -17.36 -10.92
N MET A 36 -12.27 -16.24 -10.82
CA MET A 36 -12.62 -15.11 -9.95
C MET A 36 -12.29 -13.79 -10.68
N PRO A 37 -13.22 -13.22 -11.47
CA PRO A 37 -12.88 -12.14 -12.42
C PRO A 37 -12.52 -10.78 -11.79
N ASP A 38 -12.72 -10.56 -10.48
CA ASP A 38 -12.68 -9.21 -9.90
C ASP A 38 -11.72 -8.98 -8.73
N SER A 39 -11.00 -10.00 -8.27
CA SER A 39 -10.13 -9.85 -7.10
C SER A 39 -8.67 -9.74 -7.48
N THR A 40 -7.96 -8.74 -6.92
CA THR A 40 -6.49 -8.71 -6.95
C THR A 40 -5.90 -10.01 -6.40
N PRO A 41 -4.70 -10.40 -6.88
CA PRO A 41 -4.00 -11.59 -6.41
C PRO A 41 -3.96 -11.71 -4.89
N SER A 42 -3.96 -12.94 -4.38
CA SER A 42 -3.82 -13.17 -2.94
C SER A 42 -2.43 -12.76 -2.44
N CYS A 43 -2.34 -12.45 -1.14
CA CYS A 43 -1.07 -12.11 -0.49
C CYS A 43 0.03 -13.19 -0.68
N THR A 44 -0.36 -14.44 -0.88
CA THR A 44 0.51 -15.63 -1.03
C THR A 44 0.70 -16.07 -2.47
N SER A 45 0.07 -15.40 -3.44
CA SER A 45 0.19 -15.80 -4.84
C SER A 45 1.63 -15.63 -5.33
N SER A 46 2.09 -16.54 -6.20
CA SER A 46 3.47 -16.49 -6.72
C SER A 46 3.77 -15.16 -7.41
N SER A 47 2.78 -14.59 -8.11
CA SER A 47 2.91 -13.30 -8.77
C SER A 47 3.10 -12.15 -7.77
N THR A 48 2.42 -12.19 -6.61
CA THR A 48 2.59 -11.21 -5.53
C THR A 48 3.92 -11.38 -4.81
N THR A 49 4.30 -12.60 -4.44
CA THR A 49 5.53 -12.85 -3.70
C THR A 49 6.75 -12.54 -4.57
N SER A 50 6.73 -12.88 -5.86
CA SER A 50 7.80 -12.52 -6.79
C SER A 50 7.92 -11.02 -6.99
N ALA A 51 6.79 -10.30 -7.13
CA ALA A 51 6.84 -8.84 -7.22
C ALA A 51 7.40 -8.20 -5.95
N LEU A 52 7.06 -8.73 -4.77
CA LEU A 52 7.61 -8.27 -3.50
C LEU A 52 9.12 -8.55 -3.38
N ASP A 53 9.59 -9.73 -3.81
CA ASP A 53 11.01 -10.06 -3.84
C ASP A 53 11.79 -9.14 -4.79
N SER A 54 11.21 -8.79 -5.96
CA SER A 54 11.78 -7.80 -6.87
C SER A 54 11.93 -6.43 -6.23
N LEU A 55 10.93 -5.97 -5.44
CA LEU A 55 11.03 -4.71 -4.70
C LEU A 55 12.18 -4.71 -3.69
N PHE A 56 12.39 -5.82 -2.96
CA PHE A 56 13.54 -5.92 -2.05
C PHE A 56 14.86 -5.91 -2.80
N PHE A 57 14.92 -6.59 -3.95
CA PHE A 57 16.11 -6.60 -4.79
C PHE A 57 16.46 -5.20 -5.29
N GLU A 58 15.48 -4.48 -5.83
CA GLU A 58 15.66 -3.11 -6.31
C GLU A 58 16.05 -2.16 -5.17
N GLY A 59 15.38 -2.26 -4.01
CA GLY A 59 15.72 -1.47 -2.83
C GLY A 59 17.15 -1.75 -2.32
N ALA A 60 17.57 -3.02 -2.35
CA ALA A 60 18.92 -3.39 -1.95
C ALA A 60 19.98 -2.86 -2.94
N MET A 61 19.70 -2.91 -4.24
CA MET A 61 20.59 -2.35 -5.28
C MET A 61 20.76 -0.83 -5.15
N LYS A 62 19.72 -0.12 -4.67
CA LYS A 62 19.75 1.32 -4.46
C LYS A 62 20.49 1.75 -3.19
N SER A 63 20.89 0.84 -2.29
CA SER A 63 21.53 1.17 -1.02
C SER A 63 22.89 0.48 -0.84
N MET A 64 23.88 1.19 -0.29
CA MET A 64 25.20 0.60 0.01
C MET A 64 25.11 -0.59 0.99
N ALA A 65 24.22 -0.50 1.99
CA ALA A 65 23.96 -1.60 2.93
C ALA A 65 23.32 -2.82 2.24
N GLY A 66 22.37 -2.59 1.31
CA GLY A 66 21.75 -3.66 0.53
C GLY A 66 22.72 -4.35 -0.43
N ALA A 67 23.61 -3.58 -1.07
CA ALA A 67 24.68 -4.13 -1.91
C ALA A 67 25.65 -5.03 -1.11
N GLN A 68 25.97 -4.66 0.14
CA GLN A 68 26.76 -5.52 1.04
C GLN A 68 26.01 -6.79 1.46
N MET A 69 24.71 -6.72 1.73
CA MET A 69 23.90 -7.92 2.02
C MET A 69 23.83 -8.88 0.83
N LEU A 70 23.65 -8.35 -0.38
CA LEU A 70 23.70 -9.12 -1.62
C LEU A 70 25.04 -9.84 -1.79
N ALA A 71 26.16 -9.17 -1.46
CA ALA A 71 27.50 -9.76 -1.53
C ALA A 71 27.76 -10.84 -0.45
N ASN A 72 27.07 -10.77 0.70
CA ASN A 72 27.36 -11.59 1.88
C ASN A 72 26.40 -12.78 2.13
N GLY A 73 25.46 -13.07 1.24
CA GLY A 73 24.63 -14.28 1.37
C GLY A 73 23.16 -14.16 0.99
N GLY A 74 22.75 -13.04 0.38
CA GLY A 74 21.45 -12.93 -0.31
C GLY A 74 20.46 -11.97 0.33
N LEU A 75 19.38 -11.71 -0.39
CA LEU A 75 18.29 -10.84 0.07
C LEU A 75 17.41 -11.56 1.07
N PRO A 76 16.85 -10.84 2.05
CA PRO A 76 15.91 -11.46 2.94
C PRO A 76 14.60 -11.74 2.19
N HIS A 77 14.15 -12.99 2.24
CA HIS A 77 12.86 -13.40 1.68
C HIS A 77 11.74 -13.20 2.69
N ALA A 78 10.61 -12.70 2.20
CA ALA A 78 9.40 -12.65 3.01
C ALA A 78 8.84 -14.06 3.24
N ARG A 79 8.22 -14.26 4.40
CA ARG A 79 7.55 -15.51 4.81
C ARG A 79 6.35 -15.18 5.70
N ASN A 80 5.55 -16.19 6.04
CA ASN A 80 4.39 -16.04 6.92
C ASN A 80 3.40 -14.95 6.43
N TYR A 81 3.15 -14.94 5.12
CA TYR A 81 2.23 -14.00 4.50
C TYR A 81 0.82 -14.16 5.06
N ARG A 82 0.19 -13.04 5.40
CA ARG A 82 -1.21 -12.99 5.84
C ARG A 82 -1.91 -11.79 5.25
N GLU A 83 -3.20 -11.97 4.99
CA GLU A 83 -4.10 -10.90 4.61
C GLU A 83 -4.66 -10.21 5.86
N VAL A 84 -4.69 -8.89 5.84
CA VAL A 84 -5.37 -8.06 6.86
C VAL A 84 -6.81 -7.82 6.45
N GLY A 85 -7.02 -7.45 5.17
CA GLY A 85 -8.34 -7.20 4.62
C GLY A 85 -8.29 -6.83 3.14
N TYR A 86 -9.47 -6.70 2.56
CA TYR A 86 -9.69 -6.38 1.15
C TYR A 86 -10.64 -5.19 1.04
N ASP A 87 -10.17 -4.11 0.40
CA ASP A 87 -11.02 -2.98 0.07
C ASP A 87 -11.64 -3.23 -1.32
N SER A 88 -12.94 -3.48 -1.34
CA SER A 88 -13.66 -3.78 -2.57
C SER A 88 -13.81 -2.57 -3.50
N ARG A 89 -13.62 -1.34 -3.00
CA ARG A 89 -13.81 -0.13 -3.78
C ARG A 89 -12.63 0.12 -4.73
N ASP A 90 -11.41 -0.07 -4.24
CA ASP A 90 -10.17 0.10 -5.02
C ASP A 90 -9.57 -1.25 -5.45
N HIS A 91 -10.30 -2.35 -5.21
CA HIS A 91 -9.88 -3.72 -5.42
C HIS A 91 -8.51 -4.03 -4.82
N SER A 92 -8.16 -3.41 -3.68
CA SER A 92 -6.84 -3.55 -3.08
C SER A 92 -6.85 -4.50 -1.89
N ARG A 93 -5.71 -5.15 -1.66
CA ARG A 93 -5.51 -6.09 -0.56
C ARG A 93 -4.35 -5.64 0.31
N GLY A 94 -4.61 -5.54 1.61
CA GLY A 94 -3.59 -5.28 2.62
C GLY A 94 -2.99 -6.57 3.12
N CYS A 95 -1.67 -6.68 3.06
CA CYS A 95 -0.94 -7.88 3.41
C CYS A 95 0.20 -7.58 4.39
N LEU A 96 0.50 -8.55 5.25
CA LEU A 96 1.62 -8.52 6.17
C LEU A 96 2.48 -9.76 5.95
N ALA A 97 3.79 -9.62 6.11
CA ALA A 97 4.74 -10.73 6.05
C ALA A 97 5.93 -10.49 6.98
N ASP A 98 6.66 -11.55 7.31
CA ASP A 98 7.87 -11.46 8.10
C ASP A 98 9.10 -11.53 7.19
N ILE A 99 10.09 -10.69 7.46
CA ILE A 99 11.40 -10.63 6.79
C ILE A 99 12.47 -10.92 7.85
N GLY A 100 13.57 -11.53 7.43
CA GLY A 100 14.76 -11.75 8.26
C GLY A 100 15.25 -13.19 8.19
N SER A 101 16.17 -13.60 9.06
CA SER A 101 16.62 -15.00 9.15
C SER A 101 16.82 -15.40 10.60
N GLY A 102 16.56 -16.67 10.95
CA GLY A 102 16.68 -17.14 12.33
C GLY A 102 15.67 -16.50 13.30
N THR A 103 16.16 -16.04 14.45
CA THR A 103 15.36 -15.46 15.55
C THR A 103 15.01 -13.99 15.37
N GLU A 104 15.69 -13.29 14.46
CA GLU A 104 15.43 -11.88 14.17
C GLU A 104 14.39 -11.78 13.04
N LYS A 105 13.17 -11.39 13.41
CA LYS A 105 12.04 -11.27 12.49
C LYS A 105 11.52 -9.84 12.55
N THR A 106 11.50 -9.18 11.40
CA THR A 106 10.89 -7.86 11.23
C THR A 106 9.67 -8.01 10.36
N GLN A 107 8.55 -7.44 10.78
CA GLN A 107 7.33 -7.48 10.00
C GLN A 107 7.31 -6.34 8.97
N ILE A 108 6.77 -6.64 7.80
CA ILE A 108 6.47 -5.66 6.76
C ILE A 108 5.00 -5.62 6.43
N GLY A 109 4.56 -4.47 5.94
CA GLY A 109 3.30 -4.31 5.23
C GLY A 109 3.51 -4.14 3.74
N TYR A 110 2.58 -4.66 2.97
CA TYR A 110 2.49 -4.38 1.55
C TYR A 110 1.04 -4.39 1.09
N MET A 111 0.79 -3.64 0.02
CA MET A 111 -0.50 -3.53 -0.64
C MET A 111 -0.39 -4.15 -2.03
N VAL A 112 -1.42 -4.93 -2.41
CA VAL A 112 -1.61 -5.40 -3.78
C VAL A 112 -2.81 -4.65 -4.35
N ARG A 113 -2.63 -3.90 -5.43
CA ARG A 113 -3.71 -3.13 -6.07
C ARG A 113 -3.64 -3.23 -7.59
N ARG A 114 -4.77 -3.04 -8.28
CA ARG A 114 -4.75 -2.90 -9.75
C ARG A 114 -3.98 -1.64 -10.15
N THR A 115 -3.31 -1.68 -11.29
CA THR A 115 -2.74 -0.45 -11.86
C THR A 115 -3.85 0.41 -12.43
N PRO A 116 -3.78 1.75 -12.31
CA PRO A 116 -4.80 2.64 -12.86
C PRO A 116 -5.01 2.47 -14.37
N ASP A 117 -3.92 2.21 -15.11
CA ASP A 117 -3.90 2.18 -16.57
C ASP A 117 -4.32 0.84 -17.18
N ASP A 118 -4.31 -0.23 -16.38
CA ASP A 118 -4.57 -1.59 -16.84
C ASP A 118 -5.18 -2.42 -15.71
N GLN A 119 -6.44 -2.78 -15.85
CA GLN A 119 -7.19 -3.52 -14.83
C GLN A 119 -6.77 -5.00 -14.72
N ASP A 120 -6.06 -5.53 -15.73
CA ASP A 120 -5.53 -6.88 -15.72
C ASP A 120 -4.14 -6.94 -15.06
N LYS A 121 -3.50 -5.78 -14.83
CA LYS A 121 -2.22 -5.65 -14.14
C LYS A 121 -2.40 -5.21 -12.69
N PHE A 122 -1.44 -5.60 -11.86
CA PHE A 122 -1.37 -5.22 -10.46
C PHE A 122 0.00 -4.66 -10.13
N ALA A 123 0.04 -3.81 -9.11
CA ALA A 123 1.24 -3.32 -8.48
C ALA A 123 1.29 -3.82 -7.03
N VAL A 124 2.51 -4.14 -6.58
CA VAL A 124 2.81 -4.35 -5.17
C VAL A 124 3.54 -3.12 -4.67
N GLN A 125 3.12 -2.59 -3.51
CA GLN A 125 3.77 -1.44 -2.88
C GLN A 125 4.00 -1.74 -1.41
N ALA A 126 5.23 -1.52 -0.94
CA ALA A 126 5.58 -1.71 0.46
C ALA A 126 5.15 -0.50 1.30
N PHE A 127 4.62 -0.77 2.49
CA PHE A 127 4.21 0.23 3.47
C PHE A 127 4.59 -0.23 4.87
N PRO A 128 4.63 0.67 5.86
CA PRO A 128 4.79 0.26 7.25
C PRO A 128 3.68 -0.72 7.67
N PRO A 129 3.99 -1.77 8.43
CA PRO A 129 3.01 -2.79 8.83
C PRO A 129 1.83 -2.20 9.62
N GLU A 130 2.08 -1.18 10.43
CA GLU A 130 1.06 -0.45 11.19
C GLU A 130 0.09 0.31 10.27
N TYR A 131 0.57 0.85 9.14
CA TYR A 131 -0.27 1.52 8.16
C TYR A 131 -1.22 0.52 7.50
N ILE A 132 -0.70 -0.62 7.04
CA ILE A 132 -1.52 -1.68 6.42
C ILE A 132 -2.54 -2.21 7.42
N SER A 133 -2.09 -2.54 8.64
CA SER A 133 -2.96 -3.08 9.69
C SER A 133 -4.13 -2.14 9.99
N SER A 134 -3.89 -0.84 10.06
CA SER A 134 -4.95 0.13 10.36
C SER A 134 -5.80 0.52 9.14
N ARG A 135 -5.25 0.46 7.92
CA ARG A 135 -5.98 0.76 6.67
C ARG A 135 -6.97 -0.32 6.29
N TYR A 136 -6.56 -1.58 6.45
CA TYR A 136 -7.30 -2.75 5.99
C TYR A 136 -8.03 -3.46 7.14
N ASP A 137 -8.06 -2.85 8.33
CA ASP A 137 -8.91 -3.32 9.41
C ASP A 137 -10.39 -3.25 9.00
N ALA A 138 -11.18 -4.23 9.45
CA ALA A 138 -12.59 -4.36 9.08
C ALA A 138 -13.44 -3.14 9.46
N ALA A 139 -13.13 -2.46 10.57
CA ALA A 139 -13.85 -1.26 10.98
C ALA A 139 -13.56 -0.08 10.04
N THR A 140 -12.31 0.05 9.57
CA THR A 140 -11.90 1.07 8.60
C THR A 140 -12.48 0.80 7.21
N LEU A 141 -12.59 -0.48 6.82
CA LEU A 141 -13.17 -0.88 5.53
C LEU A 141 -14.71 -0.88 5.51
N ASN A 142 -15.35 -0.42 6.58
CA ASN A 142 -16.81 -0.37 6.64
C ASN A 142 -17.36 0.68 5.65
N ASN A 143 -17.82 0.18 4.50
CA ASN A 143 -18.39 0.98 3.43
C ASN A 143 -19.76 1.59 3.73
N THR A 144 -20.33 1.36 4.93
CA THR A 144 -21.64 1.92 5.31
C THR A 144 -21.57 3.34 5.85
N PHE A 145 -20.39 3.79 6.27
CA PHE A 145 -20.17 5.12 6.84
C PHE A 145 -20.10 6.23 5.79
N GLY A 146 -20.23 7.47 6.28
CA GLY A 146 -20.11 8.70 5.49
C GLY A 146 -21.43 9.20 4.93
N LYS A 147 -22.58 8.66 5.33
CA LYS A 147 -23.88 9.18 4.89
C LYS A 147 -24.14 10.57 5.48
N PRO A 148 -24.80 11.50 4.77
CA PRO A 148 -25.37 11.33 3.42
C PRO A 148 -24.40 11.69 2.28
N VAL A 149 -23.17 12.12 2.58
CA VAL A 149 -22.23 12.60 1.56
C VAL A 149 -21.71 11.43 0.72
N GLY A 150 -21.28 10.35 1.36
CA GLY A 150 -20.66 9.19 0.71
C GLY A 150 -19.17 9.36 0.48
N ARG A 151 -18.41 8.26 0.53
CA ARG A 151 -16.95 8.22 0.44
C ARG A 151 -16.43 8.84 -0.87
N GLU A 152 -17.04 8.49 -1.99
CA GLU A 152 -16.64 8.95 -3.33
C GLU A 152 -16.79 10.46 -3.48
N ASN A 153 -17.89 11.00 -2.96
CA ASN A 153 -18.14 12.43 -2.99
C ASN A 153 -17.19 13.19 -2.06
N MET A 154 -16.86 12.64 -0.89
CA MET A 154 -15.85 13.23 -0.01
C MET A 154 -14.48 13.27 -0.68
N GLU A 155 -14.05 12.15 -1.28
CA GLU A 155 -12.76 12.08 -1.97
C GLU A 155 -12.69 13.07 -3.12
N SER A 156 -13.72 13.13 -3.96
CA SER A 156 -13.80 14.09 -5.06
C SER A 156 -13.76 15.53 -4.54
N ALA A 157 -14.57 15.85 -3.53
CA ALA A 157 -14.64 17.20 -2.96
C ALA A 157 -13.31 17.64 -2.35
N ILE A 158 -12.62 16.74 -1.63
CA ILE A 158 -11.30 16.99 -1.06
C ILE A 158 -10.27 17.23 -2.15
N LYS A 159 -10.18 16.35 -3.16
CA LYS A 159 -9.23 16.49 -4.26
C LYS A 159 -9.45 17.77 -5.04
N THR A 160 -10.70 18.12 -5.34
CA THR A 160 -11.05 19.39 -5.98
C THR A 160 -10.61 20.60 -5.16
N ALA A 161 -10.85 20.60 -3.84
CA ALA A 161 -10.42 21.69 -2.98
C ALA A 161 -8.89 21.82 -2.92
N LEU A 162 -8.16 20.70 -2.92
CA LEU A 162 -6.69 20.71 -2.95
C LEU A 162 -6.15 21.19 -4.30
N THR A 163 -6.75 20.81 -5.43
CA THR A 163 -6.39 21.36 -6.75
C THR A 163 -6.53 22.88 -6.77
N GLN A 164 -7.58 23.43 -6.17
CA GLN A 164 -7.76 24.88 -6.08
C GLN A 164 -6.67 25.55 -5.23
N VAL A 165 -6.18 24.88 -4.18
CA VAL A 165 -5.03 25.36 -3.39
C VAL A 165 -3.75 25.34 -4.23
N ASP A 166 -3.49 24.24 -4.94
CA ASP A 166 -2.35 24.12 -5.84
C ASP A 166 -2.34 25.24 -6.89
N ASP A 167 -3.49 25.49 -7.53
CA ASP A 167 -3.65 26.55 -8.53
C ASP A 167 -3.41 27.96 -7.96
N GLN A 168 -3.80 28.21 -6.71
CA GLN A 168 -3.58 29.49 -6.03
C GLN A 168 -2.11 29.70 -5.63
N VAL A 169 -1.42 28.65 -5.21
CA VAL A 169 -0.04 28.73 -4.71
C VAL A 169 0.97 28.73 -5.85
N HIS A 170 0.78 27.88 -6.86
CA HIS A 170 1.76 27.64 -7.91
C HIS A 170 1.36 28.21 -9.28
N GLY A 171 0.12 28.67 -9.45
CA GLY A 171 -0.44 29.09 -10.73
C GLY A 171 -0.67 27.90 -11.68
N PRO A 172 -1.53 28.05 -12.70
CA PRO A 172 -1.92 26.95 -13.60
C PRO A 172 -0.78 26.38 -14.48
N ALA A 173 0.41 27.01 -14.48
CA ALA A 173 1.55 26.60 -15.31
C ALA A 173 2.51 25.61 -14.63
N ALA A 174 2.45 25.45 -13.30
CA ALA A 174 3.36 24.59 -12.53
C ALA A 174 3.04 23.10 -12.63
N GLN A 175 1.83 22.74 -13.05
CA GLN A 175 1.38 21.34 -13.24
C GLN A 175 2.10 20.61 -14.40
N SER A 176 2.98 21.30 -15.14
CA SER A 176 3.68 20.75 -16.30
C SER A 176 5.09 20.22 -16.01
N GLN A 177 5.58 20.35 -14.78
CA GLN A 177 6.82 19.70 -14.38
C GLN A 177 6.53 18.22 -14.17
N LYS A 178 7.05 17.37 -15.07
CA LYS A 178 7.04 15.92 -14.91
C LYS A 178 7.58 15.62 -13.51
N ALA A 179 6.70 15.15 -12.64
CA ALA A 179 7.13 14.56 -11.39
C ALA A 179 8.13 13.44 -11.71
N ASP A 180 9.15 13.30 -10.88
CA ASP A 180 9.87 12.04 -10.79
C ASP A 180 8.82 10.94 -10.53
N GLU A 181 8.92 9.75 -11.15
CA GLU A 181 7.85 8.72 -11.09
C GLU A 181 7.42 8.35 -9.65
N ASP A 182 8.24 8.69 -8.66
CA ASP A 182 8.04 8.43 -7.23
C ASP A 182 7.45 9.61 -6.41
N GLN A 183 7.28 10.81 -6.98
CA GLN A 183 6.75 11.99 -6.28
C GLN A 183 5.36 12.43 -6.81
N PRO A 184 4.43 12.86 -5.94
CA PRO A 184 3.15 13.41 -6.39
C PRO A 184 3.37 14.80 -7.01
N ALA A 185 2.72 15.08 -8.14
CA ALA A 185 2.86 16.38 -8.82
C ALA A 185 2.04 17.50 -8.13
N SER A 186 1.16 17.17 -7.19
CA SER A 186 0.21 18.10 -6.55
C SER A 186 -0.27 17.64 -5.17
N LEU A 187 -0.90 18.54 -4.40
CA LEU A 187 -1.56 18.18 -3.13
C LEU A 187 -2.71 17.20 -3.37
N ALA A 188 -3.45 17.35 -4.46
CA ALA A 188 -4.53 16.44 -4.83
C ALA A 188 -4.01 15.01 -5.13
N GLU A 189 -2.88 14.88 -5.84
CA GLU A 189 -2.23 13.59 -6.10
C GLU A 189 -1.59 12.97 -4.87
N SER A 190 -1.25 13.81 -3.87
CA SER A 190 -0.78 13.34 -2.58
C SER A 190 -1.88 12.66 -1.75
N VAL A 191 -3.17 12.87 -2.07
CA VAL A 191 -4.27 12.13 -1.45
C VAL A 191 -4.40 10.74 -2.08
N LEU A 192 -3.96 9.74 -1.33
CA LEU A 192 -4.03 8.33 -1.73
C LEU A 192 -5.43 7.77 -1.53
N ASP A 193 -6.11 8.17 -0.46
CA ASP A 193 -7.44 7.69 -0.12
C ASP A 193 -8.16 8.59 0.91
N VAL A 194 -9.49 8.53 0.92
CA VAL A 194 -10.37 9.13 1.94
C VAL A 194 -11.31 8.05 2.45
N VAL A 195 -11.33 7.85 3.77
CA VAL A 195 -12.15 6.85 4.46
C VAL A 195 -13.01 7.53 5.53
N PRO A 196 -14.34 7.52 5.41
CA PRO A 196 -15.23 7.98 6.47
C PRO A 196 -15.12 7.05 7.70
N THR A 197 -15.05 7.63 8.89
CA THR A 197 -14.96 6.86 10.14
C THR A 197 -16.28 6.80 10.91
N ALA A 198 -17.27 7.60 10.50
CA ALA A 198 -18.66 7.52 10.93
C ALA A 198 -19.56 8.19 9.88
N ASP A 199 -20.87 8.14 10.10
CA ASP A 199 -21.81 8.98 9.35
C ASP A 199 -21.61 10.47 9.67
N CYS A 200 -21.92 11.30 8.69
CA CYS A 200 -21.83 12.74 8.82
C CYS A 200 -22.92 13.27 9.75
N LYS A 201 -22.57 14.32 10.49
CA LYS A 201 -23.49 15.08 11.32
C LYS A 201 -23.94 16.29 10.54
N GLN A 202 -25.25 16.50 10.45
CA GLN A 202 -25.78 17.74 9.93
C GLN A 202 -25.37 18.90 10.85
N VAL A 203 -24.85 19.97 10.26
CA VAL A 203 -24.60 21.24 10.94
C VAL A 203 -25.47 22.33 10.29
N ALA A 204 -25.32 23.58 10.71
CA ALA A 204 -26.13 24.70 10.22
C ALA A 204 -26.13 24.81 8.68
N ASP A 205 -27.21 25.36 8.13
CA ASP A 205 -27.36 25.68 6.70
C ASP A 205 -27.24 24.46 5.75
N GLY A 206 -27.62 23.28 6.23
CA GLY A 206 -27.61 22.05 5.43
C GLY A 206 -26.22 21.46 5.16
N ARG A 207 -25.17 22.04 5.76
CA ARG A 207 -23.80 21.54 5.69
C ARG A 207 -23.66 20.22 6.47
N GLN A 208 -22.70 19.39 6.08
CA GLN A 208 -22.44 18.07 6.68
C GLN A 208 -21.02 18.03 7.23
N SER A 209 -20.86 17.86 8.55
CA SER A 209 -19.55 17.59 9.16
C SER A 209 -19.31 16.08 9.15
N CYS A 210 -18.28 15.64 8.44
CA CYS A 210 -17.96 14.23 8.28
C CYS A 210 -16.60 13.92 8.92
N PRO A 211 -16.55 12.98 9.89
CA PRO A 211 -15.29 12.49 10.40
C PRO A 211 -14.66 11.56 9.35
N VAL A 212 -13.45 11.89 8.94
CA VAL A 212 -12.71 11.14 7.91
C VAL A 212 -11.27 10.92 8.32
N THR A 213 -10.71 9.90 7.69
CA THR A 213 -9.31 9.57 7.66
C THR A 213 -8.83 9.71 6.23
N ILE A 214 -7.79 10.51 6.00
CA ILE A 214 -7.18 10.72 4.69
C ILE A 214 -5.80 10.07 4.71
N ASP A 215 -5.57 9.14 3.79
CA ASP A 215 -4.24 8.61 3.54
C ASP A 215 -3.52 9.56 2.60
N TYR A 216 -2.45 10.17 3.10
CA TYR A 216 -1.77 11.29 2.47
C TYR A 216 -0.29 11.01 2.31
N ARG A 217 0.24 11.20 1.10
CA ARG A 217 1.67 11.16 0.83
C ARG A 217 2.31 12.46 1.29
N ASP A 218 3.23 12.34 2.24
CA ASP A 218 3.90 13.45 2.90
C ASP A 218 5.40 13.36 2.68
N ASP A 219 5.88 13.98 1.61
CA ASP A 219 7.29 13.90 1.22
C ASP A 219 8.23 14.54 2.24
N LEU A 220 7.74 15.48 3.07
CA LEU A 220 8.53 16.01 4.19
C LEU A 220 8.87 14.91 5.21
N MET A 221 7.99 13.91 5.36
CA MET A 221 8.30 12.75 6.21
C MET A 221 9.36 11.85 5.58
N ALA A 222 9.38 11.74 4.25
CA ALA A 222 10.42 10.99 3.53
C ALA A 222 11.81 11.59 3.77
N ILE A 223 11.93 12.93 3.77
CA ILE A 223 13.20 13.64 4.01
C ILE A 223 13.78 13.32 5.39
N VAL A 224 12.95 13.14 6.42
CA VAL A 224 13.40 12.79 7.79
C VAL A 224 13.51 11.27 8.02
N GLY A 225 13.53 10.49 6.93
CA GLY A 225 13.63 9.03 6.94
C GLY A 225 12.44 8.36 7.62
N ALA A 226 11.29 9.03 7.69
CA ALA A 226 10.04 8.42 8.11
C ALA A 226 9.26 7.91 6.89
N PRO A 227 8.33 6.97 7.07
CA PRO A 227 7.46 6.55 5.97
C PRO A 227 6.73 7.74 5.34
N ALA A 228 6.73 7.80 4.02
CA ALA A 228 6.17 8.91 3.25
C ALA A 228 4.64 8.94 3.19
N VAL A 229 3.92 8.03 3.88
CA VAL A 229 2.46 8.02 3.89
C VAL A 229 1.94 8.24 5.29
N THR A 230 1.30 9.38 5.52
CA THR A 230 0.70 9.81 6.79
C THR A 230 -0.81 9.66 6.75
N ARG A 231 -1.38 9.18 7.85
CA ARG A 231 -2.82 9.10 8.03
C ARG A 231 -3.31 10.33 8.76
N VAL A 232 -4.04 11.19 8.07
CA VAL A 232 -4.57 12.45 8.56
C VAL A 232 -6.00 12.21 9.04
N ARG A 233 -6.31 12.58 10.29
CA ARG A 233 -7.68 12.47 10.82
C ARG A 233 -8.26 13.85 11.03
N GLY A 234 -9.50 14.02 10.62
CA GLY A 234 -10.20 15.30 10.77
C GLY A 234 -11.70 15.15 10.65
N GLU A 235 -12.42 16.15 11.15
CA GLU A 235 -13.80 16.39 10.79
C GLU A 235 -13.81 17.50 9.74
N PHE A 236 -14.24 17.21 8.52
CA PHE A 236 -14.34 18.19 7.45
C PHE A 236 -15.79 18.45 7.09
N VAL A 237 -16.07 19.69 6.71
CA VAL A 237 -17.42 20.12 6.37
C VAL A 237 -17.61 20.10 4.86
N PHE A 238 -18.72 19.49 4.44
CA PHE A 238 -19.13 19.38 3.05
C PHE A 238 -20.45 20.11 2.84
N VAL A 239 -20.57 20.77 1.69
CA VAL A 239 -21.73 21.56 1.30
C VAL A 239 -22.24 21.09 -0.04
N LYS A 240 -23.56 21.11 -0.23
CA LYS A 240 -24.17 20.71 -1.50
C LYS A 240 -24.32 21.94 -2.39
N ASN A 241 -23.56 22.00 -3.48
CA ASN A 241 -23.61 23.08 -4.46
C ASN A 241 -24.07 22.52 -5.82
N GLY A 242 -25.22 23.00 -6.32
CA GLY A 242 -25.72 22.61 -7.65
C GLY A 242 -25.97 21.10 -7.83
N GLY A 243 -26.17 20.35 -6.74
CA GLY A 243 -26.34 18.90 -6.76
C GLY A 243 -25.06 18.08 -6.48
N GLN A 244 -23.89 18.71 -6.52
CA GLN A 244 -22.60 18.11 -6.19
C GLN A 244 -22.17 18.47 -4.76
N TRP A 245 -21.39 17.60 -4.14
CA TRP A 245 -20.75 17.91 -2.85
C TRP A 245 -19.43 18.63 -3.10
N ALA A 246 -19.19 19.69 -2.33
CA ALA A 246 -17.93 20.41 -2.27
C ALA A 246 -17.45 20.45 -0.83
N ALA A 247 -16.14 20.52 -0.62
CA ALA A 247 -15.59 20.86 0.69
C ALA A 247 -15.91 22.34 0.95
N SER A 248 -16.07 22.72 2.22
CA SER A 248 -16.32 24.11 2.56
C SER A 248 -15.08 25.00 2.38
N ASP A 249 -15.29 26.31 2.35
CA ASP A 249 -14.22 27.30 2.11
C ASP A 249 -13.09 27.25 3.17
N ASP A 250 -13.38 26.79 4.39
CA ASP A 250 -12.42 26.60 5.48
C ASP A 250 -11.64 25.28 5.40
N PHE A 251 -11.93 24.43 4.41
CA PHE A 251 -11.29 23.13 4.25
C PHE A 251 -9.75 23.20 4.16
N PRO A 252 -9.12 24.09 3.36
CA PRO A 252 -7.67 24.12 3.25
C PRO A 252 -6.96 24.32 4.60
N GLU A 253 -7.47 25.22 5.43
CA GLU A 253 -6.91 25.47 6.77
C GLU A 253 -7.10 24.24 7.68
N ALA A 254 -8.31 23.68 7.70
CA ALA A 254 -8.62 22.49 8.49
C ALA A 254 -7.74 21.29 8.07
N PHE A 255 -7.54 21.11 6.77
CA PHE A 255 -6.72 20.04 6.20
C PHE A 255 -5.26 20.19 6.61
N MET A 256 -4.66 21.38 6.43
CA MET A 256 -3.27 21.63 6.79
C MET A 256 -3.03 21.46 8.30
N LYS A 257 -3.97 21.90 9.14
CA LYS A 257 -3.93 21.65 10.59
C LYS A 257 -3.92 20.15 10.91
N ALA A 258 -4.76 19.37 10.23
CA ALA A 258 -4.82 17.93 10.40
C ALA A 258 -3.53 17.23 9.92
N VAL A 259 -2.94 17.66 8.80
CA VAL A 259 -1.63 17.17 8.31
C VAL A 259 -0.54 17.42 9.36
N VAL A 260 -0.46 18.62 9.91
CA VAL A 260 0.52 18.96 10.96
C VAL A 260 0.29 18.10 12.21
N GLY A 261 -0.96 17.91 12.63
CA GLY A 261 -1.31 17.01 13.73
C GLY A 261 -0.81 15.58 13.49
N GLY A 262 -1.09 15.03 12.31
CA GLY A 262 -0.62 13.68 11.92
C GLY A 262 0.90 13.53 11.90
N ARG A 263 1.64 14.57 11.51
CA ARG A 263 3.11 14.59 11.58
C ARG A 263 3.61 14.52 13.03
N ILE A 264 3.01 15.31 13.92
CA ILE A 264 3.39 15.34 15.34
C ILE A 264 3.16 13.96 15.98
N ASP A 265 1.97 13.38 15.78
CA ASP A 265 1.62 12.06 16.31
C ASP A 265 2.64 11.00 15.85
N ARG A 266 2.99 11.02 14.57
CA ARG A 266 3.98 10.09 14.00
C ARG A 266 5.38 10.26 14.60
N LEU A 267 5.85 11.50 14.74
CA LEU A 267 7.15 11.76 15.35
C LEU A 267 7.19 11.30 16.81
N GLN A 268 6.09 11.44 17.54
CA GLN A 268 5.96 10.93 18.91
C GLN A 268 5.97 9.39 18.94
N HIS A 269 5.22 8.74 18.06
CA HIS A 269 5.24 7.27 17.94
C HIS A 269 6.63 6.73 17.60
N ARG A 270 7.39 7.38 16.71
CA ARG A 270 8.79 7.01 16.43
C ARG A 270 9.67 7.12 17.66
N LYS A 271 9.56 8.22 18.42
CA LYS A 271 10.33 8.41 19.67
C LYS A 271 10.02 7.30 20.68
N ALA A 272 8.75 6.94 20.82
CA ALA A 272 8.34 5.83 21.70
C ALA A 272 8.89 4.48 21.22
N ALA A 273 8.84 4.21 19.91
CA ALA A 273 9.38 2.97 19.34
C ALA A 273 10.90 2.85 19.51
N ALA A 274 11.64 3.95 19.31
CA ALA A 274 13.10 3.99 19.54
C ALA A 274 13.44 3.74 21.02
N ALA A 275 12.70 4.36 21.94
CA ALA A 275 12.89 4.12 23.38
C ALA A 275 12.61 2.65 23.77
N ALA A 276 11.62 2.02 23.14
CA ALA A 276 11.31 0.60 23.36
C ALA A 276 12.41 -0.34 22.81
N SER A 277 12.98 -0.03 21.64
CA SER A 277 14.10 -0.81 21.08
C SER A 277 15.38 -0.67 21.90
N ASP A 278 15.65 0.53 22.44
CA ASP A 278 16.81 0.77 23.31
C ASP A 278 16.67 0.01 24.63
N ALA A 279 15.46 -0.01 25.21
CA ALA A 279 15.16 -0.79 26.41
C ALA A 279 15.30 -2.31 26.17
N ALA A 280 14.83 -2.81 25.03
CA ALA A 280 14.97 -4.22 24.66
C ALA A 280 16.45 -4.61 24.45
N SER A 281 17.23 -3.74 23.81
CA SER A 281 18.66 -3.97 23.56
C SER A 281 19.50 -3.93 24.84
N GLY A 282 19.16 -3.04 25.79
CA GLY A 282 19.80 -2.96 27.11
C GLY A 282 19.51 -4.15 28.01
N ALA A 283 18.33 -4.77 27.91
CA ALA A 283 17.96 -5.96 28.68
C ALA A 283 18.77 -7.21 28.24
N THR A 284 19.09 -7.34 26.96
CA THR A 284 19.94 -8.44 26.45
C THR A 284 21.41 -8.33 26.82
N GLY A 285 21.90 -7.13 27.15
CA GLY A 285 23.30 -6.91 27.58
C GLY A 285 23.60 -7.28 29.03
N ALA A 286 22.58 -7.38 29.89
CA ALA A 286 22.75 -7.60 31.33
C ALA A 286 22.74 -9.10 31.75
N GLY A 287 22.47 -10.02 30.82
CA GLY A 287 22.38 -11.47 31.12
C GLY A 287 23.68 -12.27 30.93
N GLY A 288 24.79 -11.63 30.56
CA GLY A 288 26.04 -12.30 30.15
C GLY A 288 27.15 -12.40 31.20
N ALA A 289 26.90 -12.05 32.46
CA ALA A 289 27.94 -12.03 33.49
C ALA A 289 27.47 -12.62 34.84
N SER A 290 27.29 -13.94 34.90
CA SER A 290 27.43 -14.68 36.15
C SER A 290 27.82 -16.13 35.89
N ASP A 291 28.71 -16.63 36.73
CA ASP A 291 29.19 -18.01 36.87
C ASP A 291 30.36 -18.47 35.98
N SER A 292 31.55 -18.07 36.40
CA SER A 292 32.74 -18.92 36.37
C SER A 292 33.68 -18.54 37.52
N SER A 293 33.32 -18.92 38.75
CA SER A 293 34.23 -18.87 39.90
C SER A 293 33.71 -19.78 41.01
N GLU A 294 34.01 -21.08 40.96
CA GLU A 294 34.46 -21.86 42.13
C GLU A 294 34.76 -23.31 41.75
N ALA A 295 36.05 -23.68 41.78
CA ALA A 295 36.53 -25.00 42.22
C ALA A 295 38.06 -25.07 42.03
N ALA A 296 38.80 -24.59 43.03
CA ALA A 296 40.17 -25.02 43.28
C ALA A 296 40.40 -25.07 44.79
N LYS A 297 40.18 -26.24 45.36
CA LYS A 297 40.84 -26.73 46.57
C LYS A 297 40.97 -28.24 46.47
#